data_AF-A0A4Q3C6E4-F1
#
_entry.id   AF-A0A4Q3C6E4-F1
#
_cell.length_a   1.000
_cell.length_b   1.000
_cell.length_c   1.000
_cell.angle_alpha   90.00
_cell.angle_beta   90.00
_cell.angle_gamma   90.00
#
_symmetry.space_group_name_H-M   'P 1'
#
loop_
_entity.id
_entity.type
_entity.pdbx_description
1 polymer ?
#
loop_
_entity_poly.entity_id
_entity_poly.type
_entity_poly.pdbx_seq_one_letter_code
_entity_poly.pdbx_strand_id
1 'polypeptide(L)'
;MLDAGAVTALRAGKSLLPAGVTKVTGSFGRGEPVAILSPEGAVLGKGLVRYTSAEARKIAGHRSGEIEAILGYQGRAALVHRDDMVV
;
A
#
# COMPACT_ATOMS: atom_id res chain seq x y z
N MET A 1 -7.37 -0.06 -2.49
CA MET A 1 -8.01 1.20 -2.91
C MET A 1 -7.27 2.33 -2.24
N LEU A 2 -7.01 3.40 -2.98
CA LEU A 2 -6.21 4.54 -2.54
C LEU A 2 -7.06 5.78 -2.31
N ASP A 3 -6.53 6.77 -1.59
CA ASP A 3 -7.03 8.15 -1.61
C ASP A 3 -6.45 8.96 -2.79
N ALA A 4 -6.99 10.14 -3.05
CA ALA A 4 -6.56 11.00 -4.16
C ALA A 4 -5.11 11.49 -4.04
N GLY A 5 -4.60 11.69 -2.82
CA GLY A 5 -3.21 12.11 -2.59
C GLY A 5 -2.22 11.00 -2.96
N ALA A 6 -2.54 9.76 -2.59
CA ALA A 6 -1.79 8.58 -2.95
C ALA A 6 -1.82 8.32 -4.45
N VAL A 7 -2.96 8.51 -5.13
CA VAL A 7 -3.03 8.46 -6.59
C VAL A 7 -2.08 9.47 -7.23
N THR A 8 -2.07 10.70 -6.72
CA THR A 8 -1.18 11.77 -7.22
C THR A 8 0.30 11.41 -7.02
N ALA A 9 0.66 10.91 -5.84
CA ALA A 9 2.02 10.47 -5.54
C ALA A 9 2.48 9.30 -6.43
N LEU A 10 1.58 8.34 -6.68
CA LEU A 10 1.86 7.17 -7.50
C LEU A 10 2.08 7.57 -8.97
N ARG A 11 1.29 8.51 -9.50
CA ARG A 11 1.51 9.12 -10.83
C ARG A 11 2.84 9.88 -10.94
N ALA A 12 3.36 10.39 -9.82
CA ALA A 12 4.67 11.04 -9.75
C ALA A 12 5.84 10.05 -9.52
N GLY A 13 5.60 8.74 -9.67
CA GLY A 13 6.64 7.70 -9.51
C GLY A 13 7.10 7.49 -8.06
N LYS A 14 6.26 7.84 -7.07
CA LYS A 14 6.55 7.61 -5.65
C LYS A 14 6.04 6.23 -5.22
N SER A 15 6.66 5.68 -4.18
CA SER A 15 6.20 4.46 -3.52
C SER A 15 4.82 4.66 -2.89
N LEU A 16 4.05 3.59 -2.80
CA LEU A 16 2.78 3.59 -2.08
C LEU A 16 3.05 3.44 -0.57
N LEU A 17 2.69 4.47 0.19
CA LEU A 17 2.73 4.44 1.65
C LEU A 17 1.39 3.95 2.24
N PRO A 18 1.38 3.32 3.43
CA PRO A 18 0.14 2.87 4.06
C PRO A 18 -0.87 4.01 4.33
N ALA A 19 -0.37 5.21 4.63
CA ALA A 19 -1.19 6.41 4.87
C ALA A 19 -2.16 6.71 3.74
N GLY A 20 -1.80 6.34 2.50
CA GLY A 20 -2.59 6.58 1.30
C GLY A 20 -3.64 5.50 0.98
N VAL A 21 -3.76 4.47 1.82
CA VAL A 21 -4.61 3.30 1.58
C VAL A 21 -5.93 3.44 2.33
N THR A 22 -7.03 3.45 1.59
CA THR A 22 -8.38 3.60 2.16
C THR A 22 -9.08 2.25 2.37
N LYS A 23 -8.71 1.22 1.59
CA LYS A 23 -9.31 -0.11 1.70
C LYS A 23 -8.37 -1.19 1.18
N VAL A 24 -8.29 -2.30 1.93
CA VAL A 24 -7.60 -3.53 1.53
C VAL A 24 -8.62 -4.66 1.40
N THR A 25 -8.63 -5.32 0.24
CA THR A 25 -9.57 -6.41 -0.09
C THR A 25 -8.82 -7.66 -0.54
N GLY A 26 -9.44 -8.83 -0.39
CA GLY A 26 -8.83 -10.12 -0.71
C GLY A 26 -7.79 -10.57 0.32
N SER A 27 -7.13 -11.68 0.01
CA SER A 27 -6.06 -12.28 0.82
C SER A 27 -4.81 -12.38 -0.02
N PHE A 28 -3.67 -12.03 0.57
CA PHE A 28 -2.36 -12.08 -0.06
C PHE A 28 -1.25 -12.16 0.98
N GLY A 29 -0.14 -12.76 0.57
CA GLY A 29 1.13 -12.83 1.29
C GLY A 29 2.07 -11.67 0.97
N ARG A 30 3.22 -11.65 1.67
CA ARG A 30 4.31 -10.73 1.34
C ARG A 30 4.96 -11.16 0.02
N GLY A 31 5.29 -10.19 -0.84
CA GLY A 31 5.87 -10.43 -2.15
C GLY A 31 4.85 -10.80 -3.24
N GLU A 32 3.57 -10.92 -2.89
CA GLU A 32 2.54 -11.24 -3.88
C GLU A 32 2.07 -9.99 -4.64
N PRO A 33 1.70 -10.14 -5.92
CA PRO A 33 1.18 -9.05 -6.72
C PRO A 33 -0.23 -8.68 -6.28
N VAL A 34 -0.45 -7.38 -6.05
CA VAL A 34 -1.77 -6.82 -5.74
C VAL A 34 -2.17 -5.76 -6.76
N ALA A 35 -3.46 -5.66 -7.05
CA ALA A 35 -4.00 -4.57 -7.86
C ALA A 35 -4.14 -3.29 -7.02
N ILE A 36 -3.74 -2.17 -7.60
CA ILE A 36 -3.86 -0.84 -6.99
C ILE A 36 -5.01 -0.14 -7.68
N LEU A 37 -6.01 0.29 -6.89
CA LEU A 37 -7.25 0.88 -7.40
C LEU A 37 -7.39 2.33 -6.94
N SER A 38 -7.90 3.19 -7.81
CA SER A 38 -8.30 4.57 -7.50
C SER A 38 -9.51 4.59 -6.56
N PRO A 39 -9.86 5.75 -5.97
CA PRO A 39 -11.10 5.90 -5.20
C PRO A 39 -12.36 5.50 -5.98
N GLU A 40 -12.36 5.69 -7.30
CA GLU A 40 -13.46 5.37 -8.22
C GLU A 40 -13.45 3.89 -8.65
N GLY A 41 -12.47 3.10 -8.19
CA GLY A 41 -12.34 1.68 -8.51
C GLY A 41 -11.58 1.37 -9.80
N ALA A 42 -11.03 2.39 -10.49
CA ALA A 42 -10.22 2.17 -11.68
C ALA A 42 -8.88 1.50 -11.32
N VAL A 43 -8.42 0.55 -12.14
CA VAL A 43 -7.10 -0.07 -11.98
C VAL A 43 -6.03 0.95 -12.35
N LEU A 44 -5.19 1.30 -11.38
CA LEU A 44 -4.06 2.21 -11.56
C LEU A 44 -2.75 1.47 -11.85
N GLY A 45 -2.68 0.19 -11.53
CA GLY A 45 -1.47 -0.60 -11.67
C GLY A 45 -1.46 -1.85 -10.81
N LYS A 46 -0.31 -2.50 -10.77
CA LYS A 46 -0.02 -3.65 -9.90
C LYS A 46 1.33 -3.48 -9.23
N GLY A 47 1.50 -4.08 -8.06
CA GLY A 47 2.82 -4.14 -7.45
C GLY A 47 2.95 -5.21 -6.39
N LEU A 48 4.18 -5.50 -5.99
CA LEU A 48 4.49 -6.52 -4.98
C LEU A 48 4.38 -5.91 -3.58
N VAL A 49 3.49 -6.47 -2.77
CA VAL A 49 3.20 -5.94 -1.43
C VAL A 49 4.22 -6.40 -0.40
N ARG A 50 4.66 -5.51 0.50
CA ARG A 50 5.67 -5.81 1.52
C ARG A 50 5.10 -6.41 2.82
N TYR A 51 3.77 -6.51 2.87
CA TYR A 51 3.00 -6.90 4.04
C TYR A 51 1.91 -7.89 3.64
N THR A 52 1.55 -8.79 4.55
CA THR A 52 0.37 -9.63 4.35
C THR A 52 -0.90 -8.79 4.33
N SER A 53 -1.99 -9.33 3.77
CA SER A 53 -3.29 -8.67 3.80
C SER A 53 -3.78 -8.31 5.21
N ALA A 54 -3.45 -9.13 6.23
CA ALA A 54 -3.80 -8.86 7.62
C ALA A 54 -3.01 -7.68 8.19
N GLU A 55 -1.71 -7.61 7.94
CA GLU A 55 -0.86 -6.49 8.35
C GLU A 55 -1.25 -5.21 7.60
N ALA A 56 -1.43 -5.29 6.28
CA ALA A 56 -1.82 -4.16 5.43
C ALA A 56 -3.14 -3.52 5.89
N ARG A 57 -4.11 -4.31 6.35
CA ARG A 57 -5.36 -3.80 6.94
C ARG A 57 -5.13 -3.03 8.24
N LYS A 58 -4.20 -3.48 9.08
CA LYS A 58 -3.88 -2.81 10.35
C LYS A 58 -3.19 -1.47 10.16
N ILE A 59 -2.33 -1.35 9.14
CA ILE A 59 -1.55 -0.13 8.89
C ILE A 59 -2.15 0.79 7.82
N ALA A 60 -3.24 0.40 7.17
CA ALA A 60 -3.94 1.24 6.20
C ALA A 60 -4.38 2.56 6.86
N GLY A 61 -4.07 3.69 6.23
CA GLY A 61 -4.35 5.03 6.76
C GLY A 61 -3.34 5.54 7.79
N HIS A 62 -2.37 4.73 8.23
CA HIS A 62 -1.35 5.15 9.21
C HIS A 62 -0.05 5.62 8.55
N ARG A 63 0.65 6.54 9.22
CA ARG A 63 1.97 7.00 8.80
C ARG A 63 3.00 5.90 9.04
N SER A 64 4.06 5.89 8.23
CA SER A 64 5.10 4.86 8.30
C SER A 64 5.77 4.75 9.68
N GLY A 65 5.84 5.85 10.44
CA GLY A 65 6.39 5.85 11.81
C GLY A 65 5.51 5.14 12.84
N GLU A 66 4.23 4.87 12.54
CA GLU A 66 3.31 4.19 13.45
C GLU A 66 3.36 2.65 13.26
N ILE A 67 4.00 2.17 12.20
CA ILE A 67 3.98 0.74 11.81
C ILE A 67 4.51 -0.15 12.92
N GLU A 68 5.61 0.23 13.57
CA GLU A 68 6.20 -0.58 14.64
C GLU A 68 5.25 -0.75 15.81
N ALA A 69 4.61 0.34 16.24
CA ALA A 69 3.66 0.29 17.34
C ALA A 69 2.43 -0.59 17.02
N ILE A 70 1.99 -0.59 15.76
CA ILE A 70 0.80 -1.34 15.31
C ILE A 70 1.11 -2.83 15.09
N LEU A 71 2.29 -3.16 14.54
CA LEU A 71 2.63 -4.53 14.14
C LEU A 71 3.55 -5.24 15.14
N GLY A 72 4.17 -4.53 16.07
CA GLY A 72 5.11 -5.06 17.05
C GLY A 72 6.51 -5.36 16.49
N TYR A 73 6.83 -4.84 15.30
CA TYR A 73 8.17 -4.97 14.70
C TYR A 73 8.49 -3.80 13.77
N GLN A 74 9.78 -3.53 13.59
CA GLN A 74 10.27 -2.52 12.65
C GLN A 74 9.92 -2.88 11.20
N GLY A 75 8.92 -2.17 10.65
CA GLY A 75 8.42 -2.39 9.30
C GLY A 75 9.15 -1.59 8.23
N ARG A 76 8.87 -1.89 6.97
CA ARG A 76 9.25 -1.06 5.81
C ARG A 76 8.31 0.14 5.70
N ALA A 77 8.84 1.33 5.43
CA ALA A 77 8.00 2.53 5.33
C ALA A 77 6.93 2.42 4.23
N ALA A 78 7.28 1.85 3.08
CA ALA A 78 6.37 1.67 1.94
C ALA A 78 5.61 0.34 2.02
N LEU A 79 4.31 0.39 1.68
CA LEU A 79 3.47 -0.79 1.48
C LEU A 79 3.83 -1.50 0.17
N VAL A 80 4.05 -0.73 -0.90
CA VAL A 80 4.59 -1.18 -2.19
C VAL A 80 5.66 -0.17 -2.61
N HIS A 81 6.86 -0.65 -2.93
CA HIS A 81 7.93 0.23 -3.41
C HIS A 81 7.71 0.58 -4.87
N ARG A 82 8.09 1.79 -5.29
CA ARG A 82 7.95 2.21 -6.70
C ARG A 82 8.64 1.28 -7.70
N ASP A 83 9.75 0.66 -7.32
CA ASP A 83 10.51 -0.24 -8.20
C ASP A 83 9.84 -1.63 -8.29
N ASP A 84 8.96 -1.95 -7.34
CA ASP A 84 8.19 -3.19 -7.28
C ASP A 84 6.77 -2.98 -7.86
N MET A 85 6.56 -1.91 -8.64
CA MET A 85 5.26 -1.46 -9.13
C MET A 85 5.30 -1.18 -10.63
N VAL A 86 4.21 -1.51 -11.32
CA VAL A 86 3.95 -1.14 -12.70
C VAL A 86 2.61 -0.39 -12.72
N VAL A 87 2.63 0.80 -13.34
CA VAL A 87 1.53 1.78 -13.38
C VAL A 87 1.08 1.99 -14.81
#